data_AF-A0A075WCB2-F1
#
_entry.id   AF-A0A075WCB2-F1
#
_cell.length_a   1.000
_cell.length_b   1.000
_cell.length_c   1.000
_cell.angle_alpha   90.00
_cell.angle_beta   90.00
_cell.angle_gamma   90.00
#
_symmetry.space_group_name_H-M   'P 1'
#
loop_
_entity.id
_entity.type
_entity.pdbx_description
1 polymer ?
#
loop_
_entity_poly.entity_id
_entity_poly.type
_entity_poly.pdbx_seq_one_letter_code
_entity_poly.pdbx_strand_id
1 'polypeptide(L)'
;MEVINENIRAAMCYTLGFVTGVLFLLFDRSPFVRFHAVQSTLTFSTITALVILLPVLPGGALLSRVVMAFSIILWAFCIVKASRGEAFKLPIFGDIAEEQLSLNYT
;
A
#
# COMPACT_ATOMS: atom_id res chain seq x y z
N MET A 1 -18.74 -2.01 -5.32
CA MET A 1 -17.74 -3.09 -5.38
C MET A 1 -18.11 -4.30 -4.51
N GLU A 2 -19.26 -4.29 -3.84
CA GLU A 2 -19.59 -5.28 -2.79
C GLU A 2 -19.75 -6.73 -3.25
N VAL A 3 -19.90 -6.97 -4.56
CA VAL A 3 -20.00 -8.31 -5.15
C VAL A 3 -18.68 -9.10 -5.06
N ILE A 4 -17.53 -8.42 -5.01
CA ILE A 4 -16.23 -9.07 -4.91
C ILE A 4 -15.89 -9.32 -3.44
N ASN A 5 -15.36 -10.52 -3.14
CA ASN A 5 -14.89 -10.89 -1.81
C ASN A 5 -13.95 -9.82 -1.23
N GLU A 6 -14.15 -9.49 0.05
CA GLU A 6 -13.47 -8.40 0.75
C GLU A 6 -11.93 -8.56 0.74
N ASN A 7 -11.41 -9.78 0.94
CA ASN A 7 -9.98 -10.07 0.91
C ASN A 7 -9.38 -9.84 -0.47
N ILE A 8 -10.13 -10.15 -1.52
CA ILE A 8 -9.71 -9.89 -2.91
C ILE A 8 -9.68 -8.39 -3.18
N ARG A 9 -10.67 -7.62 -2.71
CA ARG A 9 -10.67 -6.15 -2.84
C ARG A 9 -9.49 -5.52 -2.10
N ALA A 10 -9.18 -6.00 -0.91
CA ALA A 10 -8.00 -5.59 -0.15
C ALA A 10 -6.69 -5.90 -0.90
N ALA A 11 -6.56 -7.09 -1.50
CA ALA A 11 -5.40 -7.42 -2.32
C ALA A 11 -5.29 -6.51 -3.56
N MET A 12 -6.42 -6.17 -4.18
CA MET A 12 -6.47 -5.28 -5.34
C MET A 12 -6.00 -3.85 -5.04
N CYS A 13 -6.01 -3.42 -3.77
CA CYS A 13 -5.45 -2.13 -3.37
C CYS A 13 -3.96 -2.01 -3.76
N TYR A 14 -3.24 -3.13 -3.86
CA TYR A 14 -1.82 -3.17 -4.17
C TYR A 14 -1.50 -3.33 -5.66
N THR A 15 -2.45 -3.75 -6.51
CA THR A 15 -2.16 -4.20 -7.90
C THR A 15 -1.41 -3.17 -8.75
N LEU A 16 -1.81 -1.89 -8.69
CA LEU A 16 -1.14 -0.77 -9.38
C LEU A 16 -0.48 0.18 -8.36
N GLY A 17 -0.04 -0.38 -7.22
CA GLY A 17 0.53 0.38 -6.11
C GLY A 17 -0.44 1.46 -5.60
N PHE A 18 0.05 2.69 -5.50
CA PHE A 18 -0.70 3.79 -4.91
C PHE A 18 -1.94 4.19 -5.74
N VAL A 19 -1.94 3.92 -7.05
CA VAL A 19 -3.09 4.26 -7.92
C VAL A 19 -4.32 3.46 -7.52
N THR A 20 -4.19 2.14 -7.40
CA THR A 20 -5.29 1.30 -6.90
C THR A 20 -5.63 1.62 -5.44
N GLY A 21 -4.63 1.92 -4.61
CA GLY A 21 -4.87 2.35 -3.23
C GLY A 21 -5.83 3.55 -3.16
N VAL A 22 -5.56 4.61 -3.93
CA VAL A 22 -6.42 5.81 -3.99
C VAL A 22 -7.82 5.46 -4.51
N LEU A 23 -7.93 4.66 -5.57
CA LEU A 23 -9.23 4.26 -6.10
C LEU A 23 -10.09 3.54 -5.05
N PHE A 24 -9.51 2.60 -4.30
CA PHE A 24 -10.24 1.91 -3.23
C PHE A 24 -10.57 2.82 -2.05
N LEU A 25 -9.76 3.84 -1.74
CA LEU A 25 -10.12 4.85 -0.74
C LEU A 25 -11.34 5.69 -1.14
N LEU A 26 -11.50 5.98 -2.43
CA LEU A 26 -12.61 6.78 -2.94
C LEU A 26 -13.92 5.99 -3.01
N PHE A 27 -13.84 4.70 -3.35
CA PHE A 27 -15.02 3.92 -3.73
C PHE A 27 -15.38 2.79 -2.77
N ASP A 28 -14.47 2.31 -1.91
CA ASP A 28 -14.75 1.24 -0.94
C ASP A 28 -15.05 1.80 0.44
N ARG A 29 -15.96 1.14 1.16
CA ARG A 29 -16.41 1.55 2.49
C ARG A 29 -16.03 0.55 3.58
N SER A 30 -15.55 -0.64 3.21
CA SER A 30 -15.07 -1.63 4.17
C SER A 30 -13.86 -1.07 4.94
N PRO A 31 -13.87 -1.12 6.29
CA PRO A 31 -12.70 -0.74 7.08
C PRO A 31 -11.46 -1.56 6.72
N PHE A 32 -11.64 -2.86 6.46
CA PHE A 32 -10.54 -3.76 6.09
C PHE A 32 -9.94 -3.40 4.72
N VAL A 33 -10.78 -3.13 3.72
CA VAL A 33 -10.29 -2.70 2.40
C VAL A 33 -9.62 -1.33 2.50
N ARG A 34 -10.22 -0.39 3.25
CA ARG A 34 -9.65 0.95 3.46
C ARG A 34 -8.31 0.93 4.18
N PHE A 35 -8.09 0.01 5.14
CA PHE A 35 -6.78 -0.23 5.75
C PHE A 35 -5.70 -0.45 4.68
N HIS A 36 -5.93 -1.46 3.82
CA HIS A 36 -5.01 -1.82 2.76
C HIS A 36 -4.89 -0.72 1.68
N ALA A 37 -5.96 0.03 1.45
CA ALA A 37 -5.98 1.16 0.53
C ALA A 37 -5.10 2.32 1.03
N VAL A 38 -5.18 2.72 2.32
CA VAL A 38 -4.26 3.70 2.92
C VAL A 38 -2.83 3.19 2.89
N GLN A 39 -2.60 1.97 3.39
CA GLN A 39 -1.26 1.38 3.45
C GLN A 39 -0.62 1.30 2.05
N SER A 40 -1.37 0.89 1.03
CA SER A 40 -0.90 0.86 -0.36
C SER A 40 -0.58 2.27 -0.88
N THR A 41 -1.49 3.22 -0.68
CA THR A 41 -1.32 4.60 -1.14
C THR A 41 -0.03 5.20 -0.61
N LEU A 42 0.19 5.16 0.70
CA LEU A 42 1.36 5.76 1.34
C LEU A 42 2.66 5.02 1.03
N THR A 43 2.62 3.68 1.05
CA THR A 43 3.82 2.86 0.79
C THR A 43 4.32 3.08 -0.63
N PHE A 44 3.45 2.94 -1.63
CA PHE A 44 3.87 3.00 -3.02
C PHE A 44 4.09 4.42 -3.53
N SER A 45 3.43 5.45 -2.98
CA SER A 45 3.78 6.84 -3.29
C SER A 45 5.17 7.18 -2.76
N THR A 46 5.50 6.77 -1.53
CA THR A 46 6.82 6.99 -0.92
C THR A 46 7.92 6.26 -1.70
N ILE A 47 7.71 4.98 -2.02
CA ILE A 47 8.67 4.21 -2.83
C ILE A 47 8.87 4.86 -4.20
N THR A 48 7.79 5.28 -4.86
CA THR A 48 7.86 5.97 -6.16
C THR A 48 8.68 7.25 -6.06
N ALA A 49 8.43 8.07 -5.05
CA ALA A 49 9.21 9.28 -4.79
C ALA A 49 10.70 8.96 -4.56
N LEU A 50 11.03 7.96 -3.74
CA LEU A 50 12.41 7.55 -3.50
C LEU A 50 13.12 7.09 -4.79
N VAL A 51 12.45 6.26 -5.60
CA VAL A 51 13.01 5.77 -6.87
C VAL A 51 13.32 6.91 -7.83
N ILE A 52 12.47 7.94 -7.87
CA ILE A 52 12.63 9.11 -8.75
C ILE A 52 13.69 10.07 -8.22
N LEU A 53 13.73 10.32 -6.91
CA LEU A 53 14.55 11.37 -6.31
C LEU A 53 15.97 10.90 -5.97
N LEU A 54 16.17 9.64 -5.57
CA LEU A 54 17.50 9.14 -5.20
C LEU A 54 18.56 9.29 -6.31
N PRO A 55 18.28 9.00 -7.60
CA PRO A 55 19.28 9.12 -8.67
C PRO A 55 19.87 10.53 -8.87
N VAL A 56 19.24 11.58 -8.33
CA VAL A 56 19.75 12.96 -8.38
C VAL A 56 21.01 13.12 -7.51
N LEU A 57 21.18 12.27 -6.49
CA LEU A 57 22.33 12.31 -5.59
C LEU A 57 23.51 11.49 -6.14
N PRO A 58 24.76 11.87 -5.87
CA PRO A 58 25.93 11.04 -6.17
C PRO A 58 25.79 9.64 -5.55
N GLY A 59 25.86 8.59 -6.39
CA GLY A 59 25.69 7.19 -5.95
C GLY A 59 24.25 6.74 -5.73
N GLY A 60 23.27 7.64 -5.78
CA GLY A 60 21.87 7.32 -5.49
C GLY A 60 21.18 6.42 -6.52
N ALA A 61 21.73 6.30 -7.73
CA ALA A 61 21.22 5.39 -8.76
C ALA A 61 21.34 3.89 -8.37
N LEU A 62 22.39 3.52 -7.61
CA LEU A 62 22.49 2.16 -7.08
C LEU A 62 21.46 1.93 -5.97
N LEU A 63 21.29 2.93 -5.09
CA LEU A 63 20.31 2.85 -4.01
C LEU A 63 18.88 2.75 -4.54
N SER A 64 18.52 3.50 -5.59
CA SER A 64 17.19 3.42 -6.20
C SER A 64 16.88 2.03 -6.77
N ARG A 65 17.88 1.35 -7.34
CA ARG A 65 17.76 -0.04 -7.81
C ARG A 65 17.50 -1.01 -6.66
N VAL A 66 18.16 -0.82 -5.51
CA VAL A 66 17.94 -1.62 -4.30
C VAL A 66 16.53 -1.39 -3.75
N VAL A 67 16.09 -0.13 -3.66
CA VAL A 67 14.72 0.22 -3.24
C VAL A 67 13.67 -0.42 -4.15
N MET A 68 13.89 -0.38 -5.48
CA MET A 68 13.01 -1.02 -6.44
C MET A 68 12.93 -2.54 -6.23
N ALA A 69 14.07 -3.22 -6.05
CA ALA A 69 14.09 -4.66 -5.80
C ALA A 69 13.36 -5.03 -4.50
N PHE A 70 13.59 -4.28 -3.42
CA PHE A 70 12.86 -4.46 -2.15
C PHE A 70 11.34 -4.21 -2.32
N SER A 71 10.94 -3.23 -3.12
CA SER A 71 9.54 -2.90 -3.35
C SER A 71 8.75 -4.05 -3.98
N ILE A 72 9.37 -4.85 -4.86
CA ILE A 72 8.72 -6.01 -5.49
C ILE A 72 8.42 -7.09 -4.45
N ILE A 73 9.34 -7.32 -3.51
CA ILE A 73 9.17 -8.28 -2.41
C ILE A 73 8.04 -7.79 -1.49
N LEU A 74 8.08 -6.51 -1.09
CA LEU A 74 7.06 -5.90 -0.27
C LEU A 74 5.67 -5.95 -0.92
N TRP A 75 5.60 -5.70 -2.22
CA TRP A 75 4.38 -5.74 -3.02
C TRP A 75 3.74 -7.13 -3.02
N ALA A 76 4.51 -8.15 -3.35
CA ALA A 76 4.03 -9.54 -3.32
C ALA A 76 3.58 -9.96 -1.91
N PHE A 77 4.36 -9.57 -0.89
CA PHE A 77 4.02 -9.86 0.51
C PHE A 77 2.68 -9.24 0.92
N CYS A 78 2.44 -7.97 0.58
CA CYS A 78 1.19 -7.27 0.89
C CYS A 78 -0.02 -7.91 0.20
N ILE A 79 0.11 -8.28 -1.09
CA ILE A 79 -0.94 -8.98 -1.83
C ILE A 79 -1.29 -10.31 -1.14
N VAL A 80 -0.29 -11.12 -0.79
CA VAL A 80 -0.51 -12.40 -0.13
C VAL A 80 -1.21 -12.22 1.21
N LYS A 81 -0.74 -11.29 2.05
CA LYS A 81 -1.35 -11.01 3.35
C LYS A 81 -2.80 -10.55 3.23
N ALA A 82 -3.06 -9.57 2.37
CA ALA A 82 -4.42 -9.08 2.13
C ALA A 82 -5.36 -10.18 1.58
N SER A 83 -4.88 -11.00 0.64
CA SER A 83 -5.67 -12.11 0.08
C SER A 83 -6.06 -13.17 1.11
N ARG A 84 -5.29 -13.30 2.19
CA ARG A 84 -5.57 -14.19 3.32
C ARG A 84 -6.45 -13.56 4.40
N GLY A 85 -6.90 -12.32 4.21
CA GLY A 85 -7.68 -11.59 5.21
C GLY A 85 -6.83 -11.03 6.35
N GLU A 86 -5.51 -10.92 6.18
CA GLU A 86 -4.61 -10.40 7.20
C GLU A 86 -4.34 -8.90 6.99
N ALA A 87 -4.77 -8.07 7.94
CA ALA A 87 -4.43 -6.64 8.02
C ALA A 87 -3.00 -6.45 8.56
N PHE A 88 -2.01 -7.02 7.87
CA PHE A 88 -0.62 -6.91 8.30
C PHE A 88 -0.16 -5.46 8.24
N LYS A 89 0.20 -4.91 9.41
CA LYS A 89 0.70 -3.55 9.58
C LYS A 89 2.15 -3.46 9.16
N LEU A 90 2.42 -2.79 8.05
CA LEU A 90 3.78 -2.40 7.71
C LEU A 90 4.29 -1.38 8.74
N PRO A 91 5.59 -1.37 9.05
CA PRO A 91 6.16 -0.34 9.91
C PRO A 91 5.80 1.05 9.38
N ILE A 92 5.40 1.95 10.27
CA ILE A 92 4.98 3.34 9.96
C ILE A 92 3.63 3.38 9.22
N PHE A 93 3.53 2.85 8.00
CA PHE A 93 2.33 3.02 7.17
C PHE A 93 1.12 2.20 7.63
N GLY A 94 1.35 1.06 8.31
CA GLY A 94 0.29 0.28 8.91
C GLY A 94 -0.30 0.95 10.15
N ASP A 95 0.52 1.65 10.94
CA ASP A 95 0.04 2.44 12.08
C ASP A 95 -0.80 3.63 11.61
N ILE A 96 -0.33 4.35 10.57
CA ILE A 96 -1.09 5.45 9.96
C ILE A 96 -2.41 4.95 9.35
N ALA A 97 -2.39 3.77 8.71
CA ALA A 97 -3.60 3.19 8.16
C ALA A 97 -4.63 2.83 9.25
N GLU A 98 -4.17 2.28 10.37
CA GLU A 98 -5.04 1.99 11.52
C GLU A 98 -5.62 3.25 12.16
N GLU A 99 -4.80 4.28 12.36
CA GLU A 99 -5.23 5.57 12.90
C GLU A 99 -6.26 6.27 12.00
N GLN A 100 -6.06 6.24 10.67
CA GLN A 100 -7.01 6.81 9.74
C GLN A 100 -8.39 6.15 9.87
N LEU A 101 -8.43 4.84 10.12
CA LEU A 101 -9.70 4.14 10.31
C LEU A 101 -10.35 4.53 11.63
N SER A 102 -9.61 4.55 12.74
CA SER A 102 -10.17 4.89 14.05
C SER A 102 -10.82 6.28 14.09
N LEU A 103 -10.24 7.27 13.37
CA LEU A 103 -10.79 8.62 13.24
C LEU A 103 -12.07 8.71 12.39
N ASN A 104 -12.34 7.73 11.51
CA ASN A 104 -13.46 7.77 10.57
C ASN A 104 -14.67 6.93 11.03
N TYR A 105 -14.56 6.23 12.16
CA TYR A 105 -15.63 5.39 12.73
C TYR A 105 -16.03 5.83 14.16
N THR A 106 -15.56 6.98 14.63
CA THR A 106 -16.08 7.75 15.78
C THR A 106 -16.96 8.88 15.32
#